data_AF-A0A2M8D7S4-F1
#
_entry.id   AF-A0A2M8D7S4-F1
#
_cell.length_a   1.000
_cell.length_b   1.000
_cell.length_c   1.000
_cell.angle_alpha   90.00
_cell.angle_beta   90.00
_cell.angle_gamma   90.00
#
_symmetry.space_group_name_H-M   'P 1'
#
loop_
_entity.id
_entity.type
_entity.pdbx_description
1 polymer ?
#
loop_
_entity_poly.entity_id
_entity_poly.type
_entity_poly.pdbx_seq_one_letter_code
_entity_poly.pdbx_strand_id
1 'polypeptide(L)'
;MKREKGFTLIELVMVIVILGILAAVAIPKYVNMQDEAKSAAAKGVIGTVRSAIAIQYAKNALAGTATFPTIIQLTATDGTGIFAENKMPDSPVDKGGNLNDVKA
;
A
#
# COMPACT_ATOMS: atom_id res chain seq x y z
N MET A 1 24.45 -32.31 42.97
CA MET A 1 23.98 -32.69 41.62
C MET A 1 22.68 -31.95 41.34
N LYS A 2 22.68 -30.98 40.42
CA LYS A 2 21.47 -30.25 40.01
C LYS A 2 20.69 -31.16 39.05
N ARG A 3 19.41 -31.41 39.32
CA ARG A 3 18.53 -32.18 38.42
C ARG A 3 18.14 -31.24 37.27
N GLU A 4 18.76 -31.42 36.12
CA GLU A 4 18.29 -30.85 34.86
C GLU A 4 16.87 -31.38 34.61
N LYS A 5 15.86 -30.50 34.66
CA LYS A 5 14.49 -30.84 34.25
C LYS A 5 14.44 -30.74 32.72
N GLY A 6 14.45 -31.89 32.05
CA GLY A 6 14.17 -31.96 30.62
C GLY A 6 12.70 -31.59 30.31
N PHE A 7 12.47 -31.03 29.12
CA PHE A 7 11.15 -30.72 28.59
C PHE A 7 10.37 -32.01 28.35
N THR A 8 9.08 -32.04 28.69
CA THR A 8 8.25 -33.23 28.48
C THR A 8 7.73 -33.26 27.05
N LEU A 9 7.56 -34.47 26.49
CA LEU A 9 6.95 -34.62 25.15
C LEU A 9 5.52 -34.05 25.12
N ILE A 10 4.79 -34.16 26.24
CA ILE A 10 3.43 -33.65 26.34
C ILE A 10 3.38 -32.12 26.29
N GLU A 11 4.37 -31.42 26.87
CA GLU A 11 4.48 -29.97 26.75
C GLU A 11 4.67 -29.55 25.29
N LEU A 12 5.51 -30.26 24.54
CA LEU A 12 5.75 -29.94 23.13
C LEU A 12 4.49 -30.17 22.28
N VAL A 13 3.79 -31.29 22.52
CA VAL A 13 2.56 -31.63 21.79
C VAL A 13 1.43 -30.63 22.11
N MET A 14 1.25 -30.26 23.38
CA MET A 14 0.23 -29.28 23.76
C MET A 14 0.48 -27.91 23.10
N VAL A 15 1.74 -27.47 22.99
CA VAL A 15 2.10 -26.19 22.36
C VAL A 15 1.73 -26.17 20.88
N ILE A 16 2.11 -27.20 20.11
CA ILE A 16 1.78 -27.24 18.67
C ILE A 16 0.27 -27.35 18.42
N VAL A 17 -0.49 -27.99 19.33
CA VAL A 17 -1.96 -28.05 19.25
C VAL A 17 -2.55 -26.66 19.46
N ILE A 18 -2.11 -25.93 20.48
CA ILE A 18 -2.58 -24.55 20.72
C ILE A 18 -2.21 -23.64 19.55
N LEU A 19 -0.97 -23.71 19.07
CA LEU A 19 -0.52 -22.94 17.90
C LEU A 19 -1.31 -23.31 16.63
N GLY A 20 -1.68 -24.59 16.46
CA GLY A 20 -2.51 -25.04 15.35
C GLY A 20 -3.90 -24.42 15.35
N ILE A 21 -4.55 -24.36 16.52
CA ILE A 21 -5.87 -23.73 16.67
C ILE A 21 -5.79 -22.23 16.41
N LEU A 22 -4.79 -21.56 17.00
CA LEU A 22 -4.57 -20.12 16.79
C LEU A 22 -4.26 -19.81 15.32
N ALA A 23 -3.44 -20.62 14.66
CA ALA A 23 -3.12 -20.45 13.24
C ALA A 23 -4.35 -20.63 12.35
N ALA A 24 -5.19 -21.63 12.62
CA ALA A 24 -6.40 -21.88 11.83
C ALA A 24 -7.36 -20.67 11.80
N VAL A 25 -7.48 -19.94 12.91
CA VAL A 25 -8.32 -18.73 12.98
C VAL A 25 -7.59 -17.45 12.55
N ALA A 26 -6.28 -17.37 12.79
CA ALA A 26 -5.50 -16.16 12.52
C ALA A 26 -5.14 -16.00 11.04
N ILE A 27 -4.83 -17.09 10.33
CA ILE A 27 -4.43 -17.06 8.92
C ILE A 27 -5.50 -16.42 8.01
N PRO A 28 -6.77 -16.86 8.00
CA PRO A 28 -7.77 -16.26 7.12
C PRO A 28 -8.01 -14.78 7.43
N LYS A 29 -8.01 -14.41 8.73
CA LYS A 29 -8.12 -13.01 9.16
C LYS A 29 -6.93 -12.18 8.67
N TYR A 30 -5.72 -12.71 8.78
CA TYR A 30 -4.50 -12.03 8.34
C TYR A 30 -4.49 -11.77 6.83
N VAL A 31 -4.95 -12.74 6.02
CA VAL A 31 -5.08 -12.56 4.56
C VAL A 31 -6.09 -11.45 4.23
N ASN A 32 -7.28 -11.48 4.83
CA ASN A 32 -8.29 -10.44 4.63
C ASN A 32 -7.77 -9.05 5.03
N MET A 33 -7.09 -8.95 6.17
CA MET A 33 -6.50 -7.69 6.64
C MET A 33 -5.42 -7.16 5.69
N GLN A 34 -4.63 -8.03 5.05
CA GLN A 34 -3.66 -7.61 4.05
C GLN A 34 -4.34 -7.02 2.82
N ASP A 35 -5.41 -7.64 2.33
CA ASP A 35 -6.14 -7.16 1.17
C ASP A 35 -6.88 -5.84 1.46
N GLU A 36 -7.47 -5.72 2.64
CA GLU A 36 -8.02 -4.46 3.15
C GLU A 36 -6.96 -3.36 3.25
N ALA A 37 -5.77 -3.68 3.78
CA ALA A 37 -4.66 -2.73 3.88
C ALA A 37 -4.17 -2.27 2.50
N LYS A 38 -4.03 -3.19 1.53
CA LYS A 38 -3.70 -2.88 0.14
C LYS A 38 -4.74 -1.94 -0.49
N SER A 39 -6.03 -2.25 -0.31
CA SER A 39 -7.14 -1.42 -0.81
C SER A 39 -7.15 -0.03 -0.16
N ALA A 40 -6.95 0.04 1.15
CA ALA A 40 -6.90 1.30 1.88
C ALA A 40 -5.72 2.17 1.42
N ALA A 41 -4.54 1.56 1.23
CA ALA A 41 -3.38 2.28 0.73
C ALA A 41 -3.62 2.79 -0.70
N ALA A 42 -4.20 1.96 -1.59
CA ALA A 42 -4.53 2.37 -2.96
C ALA A 42 -5.53 3.55 -2.98
N LYS A 43 -6.56 3.50 -2.13
CA LYS A 43 -7.50 4.64 -1.94
C LYS A 43 -6.78 5.89 -1.45
N GLY A 44 -5.80 5.74 -0.56
CA GLY A 44 -4.96 6.85 -0.09
C GLY A 44 -4.24 7.54 -1.25
N VAL A 45 -3.57 6.75 -2.11
CA VAL A 45 -2.87 7.25 -3.30
C VAL A 45 -3.82 7.91 -4.30
N ILE A 46 -5.00 7.34 -4.56
CA ILE A 46 -6.01 7.98 -5.42
C ILE A 46 -6.46 9.33 -4.81
N GLY A 47 -6.61 9.40 -3.49
CA GLY A 47 -6.96 10.62 -2.78
C GLY A 47 -5.92 11.73 -2.96
N THR A 48 -4.63 11.40 -2.89
CA THR A 48 -3.56 12.40 -3.12
C THR A 48 -3.56 12.92 -4.56
N VAL A 49 -3.75 12.05 -5.55
CA VAL A 49 -3.86 12.44 -6.96
C VAL A 49 -5.06 13.35 -7.21
N ARG A 50 -6.23 13.01 -6.65
CA ARG A 50 -7.44 13.86 -6.76
C ARG A 50 -7.22 15.25 -6.15
N SER A 51 -6.60 15.31 -4.98
CA SER A 51 -6.28 16.57 -4.31
C SER A 51 -5.33 17.43 -5.16
N ALA A 52 -4.28 16.82 -5.71
CA ALA A 52 -3.32 17.47 -6.60
C ALA A 52 -4.01 18.05 -7.85
N ILE A 53 -4.88 17.29 -8.51
CA ILE A 53 -5.67 17.75 -9.67
C ILE A 53 -6.58 18.93 -9.29
N ALA A 54 -7.26 18.85 -8.15
CA ALA A 54 -8.16 19.91 -7.69
C ALA A 54 -7.40 21.22 -7.40
N ILE A 55 -6.24 21.13 -6.75
CA ILE A 55 -5.35 22.27 -6.50
C ILE A 55 -4.89 22.89 -7.82
N GLN A 56 -4.47 22.08 -8.79
CA GLN A 56 -4.03 22.59 -10.08
C GLN A 56 -5.17 23.22 -10.88
N TYR A 57 -6.36 22.61 -10.88
CA TYR A 57 -7.54 23.20 -11.48
C TYR A 57 -7.86 24.57 -10.87
N ALA A 58 -7.81 24.69 -9.54
CA ALA A 58 -8.02 25.96 -8.86
C ALA A 58 -6.97 27.01 -9.27
N LYS A 59 -5.68 26.64 -9.36
CA LYS A 59 -4.61 27.52 -9.87
C LYS A 59 -4.90 27.98 -11.30
N ASN A 60 -5.28 27.07 -12.19
CA ASN A 60 -5.59 27.38 -13.58
C ASN A 60 -6.81 28.32 -13.69
N ALA A 61 -7.84 28.10 -12.87
CA ALA A 61 -9.00 28.97 -12.79
C ALA A 61 -8.64 30.39 -12.32
N LEU A 62 -7.75 30.53 -11.34
CA LEU A 62 -7.22 31.83 -10.91
C LEU A 62 -6.39 32.53 -11.99
N ALA A 63 -5.69 31.76 -12.82
CA ALA A 63 -4.98 32.25 -14.00
C ALA A 63 -5.91 32.55 -15.20
N GLY A 64 -7.23 32.51 -15.02
CA GLY A 64 -8.22 32.83 -16.05
C GLY A 64 -8.50 31.69 -17.03
N THR A 65 -7.98 30.49 -16.79
CA THR A 65 -8.13 29.32 -17.68
C THR A 65 -8.62 28.12 -16.86
N ALA A 66 -9.92 28.03 -16.56
CA ALA A 66 -10.50 26.96 -15.74
C ALA A 66 -10.49 25.59 -16.45
N THR A 67 -9.32 24.97 -16.50
CA THR A 67 -9.05 23.72 -17.23
C THR A 67 -8.41 22.70 -16.31
N PHE A 68 -8.82 21.44 -16.50
CA PHE A 68 -8.16 20.32 -15.82
C PHE A 68 -6.72 20.15 -16.34
N PRO A 69 -5.78 19.73 -15.48
CA PRO A 69 -4.42 19.49 -15.90
C PRO A 69 -4.34 18.35 -16.93
N THR A 70 -3.46 18.53 -17.92
CA THR A 70 -3.16 17.48 -18.90
C THR A 70 -2.25 16.41 -18.28
N ILE A 71 -2.14 15.25 -18.93
CA ILE A 71 -1.23 14.18 -18.50
C ILE A 71 0.22 14.69 -18.44
N ILE A 72 0.60 15.62 -19.33
CA ILE A 72 1.93 16.23 -19.33
C ILE A 72 2.15 17.02 -18.04
N GLN A 73 1.22 17.86 -17.61
CA GLN A 73 1.34 18.62 -16.36
C GLN A 73 1.36 17.72 -15.12
N LEU A 74 0.76 16.52 -15.21
CA LEU A 74 0.83 15.53 -14.13
C LEU A 74 2.23 14.92 -13.97
N THR A 75 3.04 14.90 -15.02
CA THR A 75 4.37 14.25 -15.07
C THR A 75 5.55 15.18 -15.38
N ALA A 76 5.30 16.47 -15.65
CA ALA A 76 6.27 17.39 -16.25
C ALA A 76 7.47 17.73 -15.35
N THR A 77 8.66 17.26 -15.73
CA THR A 77 9.98 17.38 -15.03
C THR A 77 10.60 18.78 -15.03
N ASP A 78 9.94 19.75 -15.63
CA ASP A 78 10.43 21.12 -15.83
C ASP A 78 9.99 22.11 -14.74
N GLY A 79 9.51 21.62 -13.59
CA GLY A 79 9.02 22.45 -12.50
C GLY A 79 7.57 22.93 -12.68
N THR A 80 6.88 22.51 -13.75
CA THR A 80 5.44 22.73 -13.94
C THR A 80 4.57 21.54 -13.44
N GLY A 81 5.23 20.48 -12.96
CA GLY A 81 4.61 19.27 -12.42
C GLY A 81 3.79 19.50 -11.14
N ILE A 82 2.68 18.76 -11.01
CA ILE A 82 1.74 18.90 -9.87
C ILE A 82 2.24 18.15 -8.61
N PHE A 83 3.10 17.14 -8.76
CA PHE A 83 3.70 16.40 -7.64
C PHE A 83 5.13 16.87 -7.36
N ALA A 84 5.46 17.05 -6.08
CA ALA A 84 6.82 17.35 -5.63
C ALA A 84 7.78 16.22 -6.06
N GLU A 85 8.99 16.58 -6.48
CA GLU A 85 9.99 15.62 -7.00
C GLU A 85 9.57 14.84 -8.26
N ASN A 86 8.52 15.29 -8.96
CA ASN A 86 8.18 14.79 -10.28
C ASN A 86 7.82 13.30 -10.38
N LYS A 87 7.52 12.69 -9.23
CA LYS A 87 7.15 11.30 -9.13
C LYS A 87 5.69 11.20 -8.75
N MET A 88 4.93 10.40 -9.50
CA MET A 88 3.62 9.98 -9.01
C MET A 88 3.82 9.24 -7.67
N PRO A 89 2.88 9.38 -6.72
CA PRO A 89 2.91 8.56 -5.51
C PRO A 89 2.98 7.08 -5.88
N ASP A 90 3.97 6.37 -5.32
CA ASP A 90 4.21 4.97 -5.63
C ASP A 90 2.96 4.13 -5.33
N SER A 91 2.70 3.16 -6.21
CA SER A 91 1.61 2.22 -5.99
C SER A 91 1.88 1.43 -4.70
N PRO A 92 0.93 1.39 -3.75
CA PRO A 92 1.14 0.64 -2.52
C PRO A 92 0.96 -0.87 -2.73
N VAL A 93 0.44 -1.27 -3.89
CA VAL A 93 0.28 -2.68 -4.30
C VAL A 93 1.37 -3.14 -5.26
N ASP A 94 2.14 -2.24 -5.87
CA ASP A 94 3.21 -2.57 -6.79
C ASP A 94 4.43 -1.67 -6.55
N LYS A 95 5.48 -2.26 -5.95
CA LYS A 95 6.73 -1.58 -5.62
C LYS A 95 7.89 -1.90 -6.57
N GLY A 96 7.63 -2.41 -7.77
CA GLY A 96 8.75 -2.70 -8.67
C GLY A 96 8.47 -3.38 -10.01
N GLY A 97 7.21 -3.60 -10.39
CA GLY A 97 6.87 -4.06 -11.73
C GLY A 97 7.09 -2.95 -12.75
N ASN A 98 7.81 -3.25 -13.83
CA ASN A 98 7.81 -2.41 -15.01
C ASN A 98 6.36 -2.35 -15.53
N LEU A 99 5.90 -1.21 -16.07
CA LEU A 99 4.55 -1.06 -16.65
C LEU A 99 4.24 -2.10 -17.76
N ASN A 100 5.26 -2.81 -18.23
CA ASN A 100 5.19 -3.89 -19.21
C ASN A 100 4.96 -5.30 -18.63
N ASP A 101 4.98 -5.45 -17.30
CA ASP A 101 4.87 -6.75 -16.62
C ASP A 101 3.40 -7.15 -16.38
N VAL A 102 2.46 -6.24 -16.62
CA VAL A 102 1.01 -6.53 -16.68
C VAL A 102 0.67 -6.99 -18.10
N LYS A 103 1.17 -8.17 -18.50
CA LYS A 103 0.65 -8.86 -19.69
C LYS A 103 -0.54 -9.72 -19.31
N ALA A 104 -1.61 -9.57 -20.08
CA ALA A 104 -2.84 -10.35 -20.01
C ALA A 104 -2.60 -11.85 -20.16
#